data_AF-A0A5K1F2J7-F1
#
_entry.id   AF-A0A5K1F2J7-F1
#
_cell.length_a   1.000
_cell.length_b   1.000
_cell.length_c   1.000
_cell.angle_alpha   90.00
_cell.angle_beta   90.00
_cell.angle_gamma   90.00
#
_symmetry.space_group_name_H-M   'P 1'
#
loop_
_entity.id
_entity.type
_entity.pdbx_description
1 polymer ?
#
loop_
_entity_poly.entity_id
_entity_poly.type
_entity_poly.pdbx_seq_one_letter_code
_entity_poly.pdbx_strand_id
1 'polypeptide(L)'
;VVSRWTGIPVTRLGQDERKRLMGLAERLHKRVVGQDQAVQAVAQAVLRSRAGLGRPQQPTGSFLFLGPTGVGKTELAKALAEQLFDDENLLVRIDMSEYMEQHSVARLIGAPPG
;
A
#
# COMPACT_ATOMS: atom_id res chain seq x y z
N VAL A 1 14.71 -8.65 -15.54
CA VAL A 1 13.66 -8.67 -16.60
C VAL A 1 12.27 -8.48 -15.99
N VAL A 2 11.79 -9.37 -15.12
CA VAL A 2 10.46 -9.24 -14.45
C VAL A 2 10.26 -7.89 -13.75
N SER A 3 11.23 -7.43 -12.95
CA SER A 3 11.17 -6.15 -12.24
C SER A 3 10.97 -4.93 -13.13
N ARG A 4 11.52 -4.97 -14.35
CA ARG A 4 11.47 -3.86 -15.31
C ARG A 4 10.14 -3.82 -16.05
N TRP A 5 9.43 -4.95 -16.11
CA TRP A 5 8.10 -5.06 -16.72
C TRP A 5 6.98 -4.75 -15.73
N THR A 6 7.10 -5.18 -14.48
CA THR A 6 6.03 -4.99 -13.49
C THR A 6 6.17 -3.70 -12.69
N GLY A 7 7.34 -3.05 -12.72
CA GLY A 7 7.67 -1.97 -11.78
C GLY A 7 7.84 -2.44 -10.33
N ILE A 8 7.74 -3.75 -10.08
CA ILE A 8 7.86 -4.34 -8.74
C ILE A 8 9.31 -4.86 -8.58
N PRO A 9 10.10 -4.34 -7.63
CA PRO A 9 11.47 -4.83 -7.39
C PRO A 9 11.49 -6.33 -7.08
N VAL A 10 12.23 -7.11 -7.88
CA VAL A 10 12.35 -8.58 -7.73
C VAL A 10 13.73 -9.00 -7.20
N THR A 11 14.57 -8.05 -6.77
CA THR A 11 15.92 -8.32 -6.28
C THR A 11 15.93 -8.73 -4.81
N ARG A 12 16.93 -9.54 -4.41
CA ARG A 12 17.27 -9.72 -3.00
C ARG A 12 17.46 -8.34 -2.37
N LEU A 13 16.86 -8.11 -1.21
CA LEU A 13 16.93 -6.83 -0.50
C LEU A 13 18.39 -6.37 -0.40
N GLY A 14 18.70 -5.23 -1.00
CA GLY A 14 19.98 -4.55 -0.78
C GLY A 14 20.13 -4.12 0.67
N GLN A 15 21.36 -3.81 1.10
CA GLN A 15 21.62 -3.32 2.48
C GLN A 15 20.81 -2.05 2.78
N ASP A 16 20.71 -1.13 1.81
CA ASP A 16 19.95 0.11 1.96
C ASP A 16 18.43 -0.14 2.04
N GLU A 17 17.92 -1.08 1.24
CA GLU A 17 16.50 -1.45 1.27
C GLU A 17 16.13 -2.15 2.58
N ARG A 18 17.03 -2.98 3.14
CA ARG A 18 16.88 -3.55 4.48
C ARG A 18 16.82 -2.47 5.56
N LYS A 19 17.77 -1.53 5.53
CA LYS A 19 17.80 -0.43 6.50
C LYS A 19 16.54 0.43 6.40
N ARG A 20 16.06 0.68 5.17
CA ARG A 20 14.75 1.29 4.95
C ARG A 20 13.67 0.42 5.61
N LEU A 21 13.50 -0.84 5.24
CA LEU A 21 12.40 -1.65 5.79
C LEU A 21 12.39 -1.76 7.32
N MET A 22 13.54 -1.86 7.97
CA MET A 22 13.62 -1.90 9.44
C MET A 22 13.10 -0.63 10.12
N GLY A 23 13.30 0.54 9.51
CA GLY A 23 12.82 1.83 10.03
C GLY A 23 11.52 2.34 9.38
N LEU A 24 10.71 1.44 8.80
CA LEU A 24 9.55 1.84 8.00
C LEU A 24 8.50 2.57 8.84
N ALA A 25 8.20 2.10 10.05
CA ALA A 25 7.22 2.72 10.93
C ALA A 25 7.62 4.16 11.31
N GLU A 26 8.89 4.36 11.69
CA GLU A 26 9.44 5.66 12.04
C GLU A 26 9.40 6.64 10.85
N ARG A 27 9.63 6.14 9.64
CA ARG A 27 9.52 6.98 8.43
C ARG A 27 8.07 7.31 8.07
N LEU A 28 7.13 6.39 8.25
CA LEU A 28 5.71 6.68 8.09
C LEU A 28 5.25 7.74 9.11
N HIS A 29 5.76 7.69 10.34
CA HIS A 29 5.45 8.68 11.38
C HIS A 29 5.95 10.10 11.07
N LYS A 30 6.84 10.29 10.08
CA LYS A 30 7.20 11.64 9.61
C LYS A 30 6.02 12.37 8.94
N ARG A 31 5.06 11.63 8.39
CA ARG A 31 3.84 12.17 7.75
C ARG A 31 2.57 11.87 8.56
N VAL A 32 2.52 10.71 9.24
CA VAL A 32 1.35 10.26 10.01
C VAL A 32 1.62 10.37 11.50
N VAL A 33 1.06 11.41 12.13
CA VAL A 33 1.22 11.64 13.57
C VAL A 33 0.20 10.80 14.36
N GLY A 34 0.69 10.08 15.37
CA GLY A 34 -0.10 9.12 16.14
C GLY A 34 -0.52 7.92 15.27
N GLN A 35 -1.71 7.37 15.54
CA GLN A 35 -2.22 6.18 14.84
C GLN A 35 -1.27 4.97 14.91
N ASP A 36 -0.52 4.84 16.02
CA ASP A 36 0.61 3.91 16.16
C ASP A 36 0.24 2.47 15.80
N GLN A 37 -0.96 2.02 16.20
CA GLN A 37 -1.46 0.69 15.87
C GLN A 37 -1.59 0.48 14.35
N ALA A 38 -2.14 1.45 13.62
CA ALA A 38 -2.32 1.36 12.18
C ALA A 38 -0.97 1.39 11.45
N VAL A 39 -0.09 2.30 11.85
CA VAL A 39 1.27 2.43 11.28
C VAL A 39 2.07 1.14 11.50
N GLN A 40 2.06 0.61 12.73
CA GLN A 40 2.77 -0.64 13.05
C GLN A 40 2.20 -1.84 12.31
N ALA A 41 0.87 -1.97 12.21
CA ALA A 41 0.25 -3.08 11.48
C ALA A 41 0.63 -3.08 9.99
N VAL A 42 0.65 -1.91 9.36
CA VAL A 42 1.09 -1.74 7.97
C VAL A 42 2.57 -2.09 7.81
N ALA A 43 3.43 -1.52 8.67
CA ALA A 43 4.88 -1.75 8.60
C ALA A 43 5.23 -3.24 8.76
N GLN A 44 4.58 -3.92 9.71
CA GLN A 44 4.79 -5.36 9.93
C GLN A 44 4.34 -6.21 8.74
N ALA A 45 3.23 -5.88 8.08
CA ALA A 45 2.77 -6.62 6.91
C ALA A 45 3.77 -6.53 5.75
N VAL A 46 4.29 -5.33 5.49
CA VAL A 46 5.35 -5.12 4.50
C VAL A 46 6.60 -5.92 4.87
N LEU A 47 7.05 -5.83 6.13
CA LEU A 47 8.25 -6.53 6.58
C LEU A 47 8.12 -8.05 6.42
N ARG A 48 6.99 -8.63 6.82
CA ARG A 48 6.71 -10.08 6.63
C ARG A 48 6.78 -10.49 5.17
N SER A 49 6.16 -9.71 4.28
CA SER A 49 6.17 -9.98 2.84
C SER A 49 7.59 -9.94 2.26
N ARG A 50 8.37 -8.91 2.61
CA ARG A 50 9.76 -8.76 2.16
C ARG A 50 10.72 -9.79 2.77
N ALA A 51 10.40 -10.34 3.93
CA ALA A 51 11.11 -11.47 4.54
C ALA A 51 10.74 -12.83 3.95
N GLY A 52 9.80 -12.90 3.00
CA GLY A 52 9.31 -14.16 2.44
C GLY A 52 8.41 -14.97 3.38
N LEU A 53 7.91 -14.34 4.45
CA LEU A 53 7.00 -14.96 5.43
C LEU A 53 5.52 -14.74 5.06
N GLY A 54 5.26 -14.11 3.92
CA GLY A 54 3.91 -13.91 3.38
C GLY A 54 3.35 -15.16 2.71
N ARG A 55 2.04 -15.19 2.50
CA ARG A 55 1.36 -16.27 1.79
C ARG A 55 1.38 -15.99 0.27
N PRO A 56 1.93 -16.88 -0.57
CA PRO A 56 2.13 -16.59 -2.01
C PRO A 56 0.86 -16.25 -2.81
N GLN A 57 -0.32 -16.73 -2.39
CA GLN A 57 -1.59 -16.51 -3.09
C GLN A 57 -2.50 -15.47 -2.40
N GLN A 58 -1.96 -14.66 -1.49
CA GLN A 58 -2.75 -13.64 -0.78
C GLN A 58 -2.08 -12.27 -0.91
N PRO A 59 -2.85 -11.17 -0.82
CA PRO A 59 -2.28 -9.84 -0.72
C PRO A 59 -1.30 -9.74 0.46
N THR A 60 -0.23 -8.96 0.29
CA THR A 60 0.75 -8.66 1.36
C THR A 60 0.06 -8.15 2.64
N GLY A 61 -0.98 -7.34 2.48
CA GLY A 61 -1.85 -6.89 3.56
C GLY A 61 -3.16 -6.37 2.99
N SER A 62 -4.25 -6.59 3.73
CA SER A 62 -5.56 -6.01 3.46
C SER A 62 -6.00 -5.28 4.72
N PHE A 63 -6.30 -4.00 4.60
CA PHE A 63 -6.58 -3.12 5.74
C PHE A 63 -7.89 -2.37 5.51
N LEU A 64 -8.67 -2.24 6.59
CA LEU A 64 -9.83 -1.36 6.65
C LEU A 64 -9.58 -0.33 7.75
N PHE A 65 -9.37 0.93 7.36
CA PHE A 65 -9.21 2.03 8.31
C PHE A 65 -10.54 2.76 8.50
N LEU A 66 -11.01 2.86 9.74
CA LEU A 66 -12.24 3.55 10.11
C LEU A 66 -11.93 4.73 11.02
N GLY A 67 -12.74 5.78 10.93
CA GLY A 67 -12.63 6.97 11.79
C GLY A 67 -13.05 8.26 11.09
N PRO A 68 -13.05 9.40 11.80
CA PRO A 68 -13.45 10.71 11.25
C PRO A 68 -12.61 11.16 10.05
N THR A 69 -13.10 12.12 9.27
CA THR A 69 -12.32 12.76 8.20
C THR A 69 -11.10 13.49 8.77
N GLY A 70 -10.02 13.57 8.00
CA GLY A 70 -8.81 14.32 8.40
C GLY A 70 -7.82 13.59 9.33
N VAL A 71 -8.16 12.42 9.87
CA VAL A 71 -7.30 11.69 10.84
C VAL A 71 -6.10 10.94 10.22
N GLY A 72 -5.87 11.06 8.90
CA GLY A 72 -4.69 10.48 8.25
C GLY A 72 -4.86 9.12 7.56
N LYS A 73 -6.10 8.61 7.39
CA LYS A 73 -6.36 7.32 6.70
C LYS A 73 -5.76 7.26 5.29
N THR A 74 -6.09 8.24 4.45
CA THR A 74 -5.56 8.35 3.08
C THR A 74 -4.08 8.71 3.08
N GLU A 75 -3.64 9.50 4.06
CA GLU A 75 -2.26 9.94 4.19
C GLU A 75 -1.31 8.77 4.47
N LEU A 76 -1.74 7.80 5.28
CA LEU A 76 -0.99 6.57 5.52
C LEU A 76 -0.75 5.76 4.22
N ALA A 77 -1.75 5.70 3.34
CA ALA A 77 -1.60 5.02 2.04
C ALA A 77 -0.61 5.74 1.12
N LYS A 78 -0.66 7.07 1.05
CA LYS A 78 0.26 7.89 0.26
C LYS A 78 1.70 7.82 0.78
N ALA A 79 1.87 7.99 2.09
CA ALA A 79 3.17 7.87 2.75
C ALA A 79 3.76 6.48 2.54
N LEU A 80 2.94 5.43 2.56
CA LEU A 80 3.40 4.07 2.26
C LEU A 80 3.89 3.93 0.82
N ALA A 81 3.16 4.47 -0.16
CA ALA A 81 3.57 4.44 -1.56
C ALA A 81 4.93 5.13 -1.77
N GLU A 82 5.10 6.33 -1.20
CA GLU A 82 6.38 7.05 -1.22
C GLU A 82 7.50 6.22 -0.56
N GLN A 83 7.27 5.60 0.60
CA GLN A 83 8.31 4.81 1.28
C GLN A 83 8.71 3.52 0.55
N LEU A 84 7.82 2.96 -0.28
CA LEU A 84 8.06 1.71 -1.01
C LEU A 84 8.58 1.92 -2.43
N PHE A 85 8.19 3.02 -3.07
CA PHE A 85 8.44 3.25 -4.49
C PHE A 85 9.07 4.62 -4.80
N ASP A 86 9.43 5.40 -3.77
CA ASP A 86 9.99 6.75 -3.86
C ASP A 86 9.08 7.75 -4.61
N ASP A 87 7.80 7.41 -4.84
CA ASP A 87 6.78 8.25 -5.48
C ASP A 87 5.38 7.90 -4.95
N GLU A 88 4.67 8.89 -4.38
CA GLU A 88 3.30 8.69 -3.88
C GLU A 88 2.27 8.54 -5.01
N ASN A 89 2.58 8.99 -6.23
CA ASN A 89 1.70 8.88 -7.40
C ASN A 89 1.61 7.46 -7.96
N LEU A 90 2.50 6.56 -7.52
CA LEU A 90 2.41 5.13 -7.83
C LEU A 90 1.32 4.41 -7.02
N LEU A 91 0.57 5.15 -6.19
CA LEU A 91 -0.66 4.68 -5.58
C LEU A 91 -1.80 4.64 -6.61
N VAL A 92 -2.25 3.44 -6.98
CA VAL A 92 -3.51 3.28 -7.72
C VAL A 92 -4.68 3.62 -6.78
N ARG A 93 -5.26 4.81 -6.97
CA ARG A 93 -6.38 5.32 -6.17
C ARG A 93 -7.68 5.18 -6.94
N ILE A 94 -8.66 4.52 -6.34
CA ILE A 94 -10.02 4.42 -6.86
C ILE A 94 -10.93 5.24 -5.95
N ASP A 95 -11.64 6.22 -6.52
CA ASP A 95 -12.60 7.04 -5.77
C ASP A 95 -13.95 6.32 -5.67
N MET A 96 -14.25 5.77 -4.49
CA MET A 96 -15.47 4.99 -4.26
C MET A 96 -16.75 5.84 -4.33
N SER A 97 -16.66 7.17 -4.24
CA SER A 97 -17.84 8.04 -4.42
C SER A 97 -18.38 7.98 -5.85
N GLU A 98 -17.54 7.62 -6.82
CA GLU A 98 -17.95 7.41 -8.21
C GLU A 98 -18.70 6.08 -8.43
N TYR A 99 -18.76 5.21 -7.41
CA TYR A 99 -19.29 3.85 -7.51
C TYR A 99 -20.60 3.63 -6.73
N MET A 100 -21.36 4.70 -6.46
CA MET A 100 -22.58 4.62 -5.65
C MET A 100 -23.75 3.92 -6.35
N GLU A 101 -23.78 3.92 -7.68
CA GLU A 101 -24.87 3.37 -8.49
C GLU A 101 -24.52 1.98 -9.03
N GLN A 102 -25.47 1.04 -9.10
CA GLN A 102 -25.18 -0.35 -9.48
C GLN A 102 -24.43 -0.48 -10.82
N HIS A 103 -24.75 0.36 -11.80
CA HIS A 103 -24.15 0.31 -13.13
C HIS A 103 -22.74 0.92 -13.20
N SER A 104 -22.33 1.71 -12.20
CA SER A 104 -20.99 2.30 -12.13
C SER A 104 -19.89 1.25 -11.93
N VAL A 105 -20.23 0.08 -11.36
CA VAL A 105 -19.32 -1.06 -11.13
C VAL A 105 -18.68 -1.55 -12.43
N ALA A 106 -19.38 -1.44 -13.57
CA ALA A 106 -18.86 -1.83 -14.88
C ALA A 106 -17.57 -1.06 -15.27
N ARG A 107 -17.33 0.13 -14.69
CA ARG A 107 -16.07 0.88 -14.89
C ARG A 107 -14.87 0.19 -14.26
N LEU A 108 -15.07 -0.59 -13.19
CA LEU A 108 -14.00 -1.28 -12.48
C LEU A 108 -13.73 -2.68 -13.06
N ILE A 109 -14.79 -3.42 -13.39
CA ILE A 109 -14.69 -4.82 -13.85
C ILE A 109 -14.71 -4.98 -15.37
N GLY A 110 -15.02 -3.90 -16.10
CA GLY A 110 -15.27 -3.91 -17.53
C GLY A 110 -16.74 -4.18 -17.86
N ALA A 111 -17.18 -3.73 -19.04
CA ALA A 111 -18.48 -4.10 -19.56
C ALA A 111 -18.49 -5.62 -19.86
N PRO A 112 -19.60 -6.33 -19.61
CA PRO A 112 -19.78 -7.67 -20.12
C PRO A 112 -19.60 -7.65 -21.64
N PRO A 113 -19.01 -8.70 -22.25
CA PRO A 113 -18.99 -8.81 -23.69
C PRO A 113 -20.44 -8.94 -24.21
N GLY A 114 -20.93 -7.93 -24.94
CA GLY A 114 -22.27 -7.89 -25.55
C GLY A 114 -23.09 -6.69 -25.14
#